data_AF-A0A836BGG7-F1
#
_entry.id   AF-A0A836BGG7-F1
#
_cell.length_a   1.000
_cell.length_b   1.000
_cell.length_c   1.000
_cell.angle_alpha   90.00
_cell.angle_beta   90.00
_cell.angle_gamma   90.00
#
_symmetry.space_group_name_H-M   'P 1'
#
loop_
_entity.id
_entity.type
_entity.pdbx_description
1 polymer ?
#
loop_
_entity_poly.entity_id
_entity_poly.type
_entity_poly.pdbx_seq_one_letter_code
_entity_poly.pdbx_strand_id
1 'polypeptide(L)'
;MGGSKKISPARAQKRQNDESSKKDGAKSKKEKKDDKGEQKSSKAVITVVMAEEQANKIINGSKVITVQELARQTGVKISAANAFLIKSLQKGTVKRVAGHSGHHIYQPVSA
;
A
#
# COMPACT_ATOMS: atom_id res chain seq x y z
N MET A 1 17.23 11.70 -48.69
CA MET A 1 18.27 10.93 -47.99
C MET A 1 17.97 10.95 -46.49
N GLY A 2 17.44 9.86 -45.95
CA GLY A 2 16.94 9.77 -44.58
C GLY A 2 18.04 9.39 -43.59
N GLY A 3 18.39 10.30 -42.69
CA GLY A 3 19.27 10.03 -41.56
C GLY A 3 18.51 9.28 -40.46
N SER A 4 18.80 7.99 -40.31
CA SER A 4 18.33 7.17 -39.21
C SER A 4 18.97 7.63 -37.90
N LYS A 5 18.20 8.35 -37.08
CA LYS A 5 18.55 8.66 -35.69
C LYS A 5 18.75 7.33 -34.94
N LYS A 6 19.99 7.05 -34.52
CA LYS A 6 20.31 5.85 -33.72
C LYS A 6 19.42 5.82 -32.47
N ILE A 7 18.58 4.80 -32.40
CA ILE A 7 17.68 4.57 -31.26
C ILE A 7 18.57 4.14 -30.08
N SER A 8 18.38 4.76 -28.92
CA SER A 8 19.14 4.41 -27.71
C SER A 8 18.87 2.95 -27.29
N PRO A 9 19.85 2.24 -26.70
CA PRO A 9 19.71 0.83 -26.33
C PRO A 9 18.51 0.57 -25.40
N ALA A 10 18.19 1.52 -24.52
CA ALA A 10 17.00 1.47 -23.65
C ALA A 10 15.67 1.42 -24.42
N ARG A 11 15.60 2.05 -25.61
CA ARG A 11 14.39 2.08 -26.43
C ARG A 11 14.33 0.93 -27.44
N ALA A 12 15.47 0.32 -27.77
CA ALA A 12 15.54 -0.92 -28.55
C ALA A 12 15.00 -2.12 -27.76
N GLN A 13 15.33 -2.23 -26.48
CA GLN A 13 14.84 -3.32 -25.62
C GLN A 13 13.31 -3.29 -25.42
N LYS A 14 12.72 -2.09 -25.37
CA LYS A 14 11.26 -1.95 -25.26
C LYS A 14 10.53 -2.35 -26.54
N ARG A 15 11.17 -2.26 -27.71
CA ARG A 15 10.57 -2.64 -29.00
C ARG A 15 10.66 -4.13 -29.31
N GLN A 16 11.75 -4.79 -28.91
CA GLN A 16 11.86 -6.25 -29.06
C GLN A 16 10.81 -7.02 -28.25
N ASN A 17 10.23 -6.43 -27.20
CA ASN A 17 9.17 -7.05 -26.40
C ASN A 17 7.75 -6.74 -26.93
N ASP A 18 7.59 -5.70 -27.75
CA ASP A 18 6.30 -5.30 -28.34
C ASP A 18 6.09 -5.89 -29.76
N GLU A 19 7.17 -6.26 -30.46
CA GLU A 19 7.10 -6.74 -31.86
C GLU A 19 6.93 -8.27 -32.00
N SER A 20 6.94 -9.01 -30.89
CA SER A 20 6.55 -10.44 -30.85
C SER A 20 5.05 -10.66 -30.57
N SER A 21 4.27 -9.58 -30.42
CA SER A 21 2.88 -9.63 -29.95
C SER A 21 1.87 -9.12 -30.98
N LYS A 22 2.19 -9.18 -32.28
CA LYS A 22 1.31 -8.73 -33.38
C LYS A 22 1.34 -9.65 -34.60
N LYS A 23 1.20 -10.95 -34.41
CA LYS A 23 0.70 -11.82 -35.47
C LYS A 23 -0.37 -12.76 -34.95
N ASP A 24 -1.44 -12.79 -35.72
CA ASP A 24 -2.52 -13.76 -35.77
C ASP A 24 -3.61 -13.66 -34.70
N GLY A 25 -4.71 -13.05 -35.13
CA GLY A 25 -5.98 -13.09 -34.44
C GLY A 25 -6.74 -14.40 -34.65
N ALA A 26 -7.84 -14.48 -33.90
CA ALA A 26 -8.96 -15.42 -33.98
C ALA A 26 -8.94 -16.67 -33.07
N LYS A 27 -10.06 -16.80 -32.35
CA LYS A 27 -10.66 -18.00 -31.73
C LYS A 27 -10.12 -18.47 -30.36
N SER A 28 -10.83 -17.98 -29.35
CA SER A 28 -11.45 -18.76 -28.26
C SER A 28 -11.01 -20.21 -28.01
N LYS A 29 -10.80 -20.45 -26.70
CA LYS A 29 -11.18 -21.62 -25.89
C LYS A 29 -10.01 -22.48 -25.38
N LYS A 30 -9.95 -22.52 -24.04
CA LYS A 30 -9.66 -23.68 -23.18
C LYS A 30 -8.26 -23.80 -22.56
N GLU A 31 -8.23 -23.35 -21.30
CA GLU A 31 -7.68 -24.02 -20.10
C GLU A 31 -6.18 -24.22 -19.90
N LYS A 32 -5.82 -23.99 -18.62
CA LYS A 32 -4.67 -24.45 -17.83
C LYS A 32 -3.33 -23.74 -18.00
N LYS A 33 -3.12 -22.77 -17.10
CA LYS A 33 -2.02 -22.90 -16.12
C LYS A 33 -2.33 -22.08 -14.87
N ASP A 34 -2.87 -22.75 -13.85
CA ASP A 34 -2.71 -22.35 -12.46
C ASP A 34 -1.21 -22.23 -12.16
N ASP A 35 -0.74 -21.06 -11.73
CA ASP A 35 0.18 -20.92 -10.59
C ASP A 35 0.39 -19.42 -10.25
N LYS A 36 0.20 -19.06 -8.98
CA LYS A 36 0.62 -17.80 -8.32
C LYS A 36 -0.08 -16.48 -8.70
N GLY A 37 -1.38 -16.39 -8.41
CA GLY A 37 -2.12 -15.10 -8.48
C GLY A 37 -3.05 -14.78 -7.31
N GLU A 38 -3.20 -15.66 -6.32
CA GLU A 38 -4.13 -15.44 -5.20
C GLU A 38 -3.40 -15.05 -3.92
N GLN A 39 -2.69 -13.91 -3.94
CA GLN A 39 -2.80 -13.00 -2.80
C GLN A 39 -4.07 -12.17 -3.00
N LYS A 40 -5.22 -12.85 -3.00
CA LYS A 40 -6.49 -12.18 -2.70
C LYS A 40 -6.38 -11.77 -1.25
N SER A 41 -5.92 -10.54 -1.03
CA SER A 41 -6.14 -9.81 0.20
C SER A 41 -7.61 -10.01 0.56
N SER A 42 -7.86 -10.87 1.56
CA SER A 42 -9.17 -11.07 2.15
C SER A 42 -9.76 -9.69 2.37
N LYS A 43 -10.88 -9.38 1.70
CA LYS A 43 -11.58 -8.11 1.85
C LYS A 43 -11.96 -7.98 3.32
N ALA A 44 -11.10 -7.33 4.11
CA ALA A 44 -11.34 -7.09 5.51
C ALA A 44 -12.65 -6.29 5.59
N VAL A 45 -13.54 -6.68 6.50
CA VAL A 45 -14.73 -5.89 6.79
C VAL A 45 -14.24 -4.59 7.42
N ILE A 46 -14.30 -3.50 6.66
CA ILE A 46 -13.72 -2.22 7.06
C ILE A 46 -14.74 -1.44 7.89
N THR A 47 -14.50 -1.34 9.19
CA THR A 47 -15.38 -0.60 10.11
C THR A 47 -14.94 0.87 10.21
N VAL A 48 -15.89 1.79 10.39
CA VAL A 48 -15.59 3.24 10.55
C VAL A 48 -15.29 3.58 12.01
N VAL A 49 -15.86 2.83 12.95
CA VAL A 49 -15.67 2.99 14.39
C VAL A 49 -14.48 2.16 14.84
N MET A 50 -13.61 2.76 15.63
CA MET A 50 -12.41 2.12 16.17
C MET A 50 -12.61 1.82 17.67
N ALA A 51 -12.29 0.60 18.08
CA ALA A 51 -12.29 0.23 19.49
C ALA A 51 -11.06 0.80 20.19
N GLU A 52 -11.26 1.69 21.16
CA GLU A 52 -10.17 2.41 21.84
C GLU A 52 -9.19 1.47 22.56
N GLU A 53 -9.69 0.39 23.18
CA GLU A 53 -8.86 -0.58 23.88
C GLU A 53 -7.87 -1.31 22.96
N GLN A 54 -8.32 -1.68 21.76
CA GLN A 54 -7.48 -2.36 20.76
C GLN A 54 -6.40 -1.41 20.23
N ALA A 55 -6.76 -0.15 19.98
CA ALA A 55 -5.81 0.85 19.52
C ALA A 55 -4.72 1.14 20.57
N ASN A 56 -5.08 1.22 21.84
CA ASN A 56 -4.12 1.45 22.93
C ASN A 56 -3.16 0.26 23.12
N LYS A 57 -3.67 -0.98 23.01
CA LYS A 57 -2.82 -2.18 23.05
C LYS A 57 -1.78 -2.18 21.94
N ILE A 58 -2.20 -1.85 20.73
CA ILE A 58 -1.32 -1.75 19.56
C ILE A 58 -0.28 -0.66 19.77
N ILE A 59 -0.72 0.53 20.18
CA ILE A 59 0.16 1.70 20.38
C ILE A 59 1.21 1.42 21.45
N ASN A 60 0.85 0.77 22.55
CA ASN A 60 1.82 0.46 23.60
C ASN A 60 2.70 -0.75 23.25
N GLY A 61 2.22 -1.67 22.42
CA GLY A 61 2.96 -2.87 22.00
C GLY A 61 4.03 -2.60 20.94
N SER A 62 4.11 -1.38 20.40
CA SER A 62 5.04 -1.04 19.33
C SER A 62 5.81 0.25 19.63
N LYS A 63 7.12 0.24 19.36
CA LYS A 63 8.00 1.40 19.59
C LYS A 63 7.60 2.60 18.74
N VAL A 64 7.01 2.32 17.57
CA VAL A 64 6.63 3.32 16.56
C VAL A 64 5.37 2.82 15.84
N ILE A 65 4.44 3.73 15.56
CA ILE A 65 3.18 3.45 14.87
C ILE A 65 2.99 4.39 13.68
N THR A 66 2.47 3.83 12.59
CA THR A 66 1.95 4.58 11.45
C THR A 66 0.42 4.46 11.35
N VAL A 67 -0.21 5.44 10.68
CA VAL A 67 -1.66 5.42 10.43
C VAL A 67 -2.10 4.15 9.69
N GLN A 68 -1.30 3.71 8.72
CA GLN A 68 -1.61 2.54 7.90
C GLN A 68 -1.54 1.25 8.73
N GLU A 69 -0.54 1.11 9.58
CA GLU A 69 -0.38 -0.06 10.43
C GLU A 69 -1.53 -0.19 11.42
N LEU A 70 -1.89 0.90 12.09
CA LEU A 70 -3.02 0.94 13.02
C LEU A 70 -4.33 0.55 12.31
N ALA A 71 -4.57 1.08 11.11
CA ALA A 71 -5.75 0.76 10.31
C ALA A 71 -5.82 -0.72 9.91
N ARG A 72 -4.68 -1.32 9.51
CA ARG A 72 -4.61 -2.74 9.11
C ARG A 72 -4.84 -3.68 10.29
N GLN A 73 -4.28 -3.37 11.45
CA GLN A 73 -4.40 -4.20 12.65
C GLN A 73 -5.80 -4.13 13.29
N THR A 74 -6.43 -2.96 13.25
CA THR A 74 -7.78 -2.76 13.81
C THR A 74 -8.91 -3.01 12.80
N GLY A 75 -8.60 -3.17 11.52
CA GLY A 75 -9.59 -3.35 10.46
C GLY A 75 -10.47 -2.12 10.22
N VAL A 76 -9.99 -0.92 10.55
CA VAL A 76 -10.75 0.33 10.39
C VAL A 76 -10.32 1.15 9.17
N LYS A 77 -11.17 2.09 8.74
CA LYS A 77 -10.77 3.05 7.70
C LYS A 77 -9.56 3.88 8.15
N ILE A 78 -8.65 4.13 7.21
CA ILE A 78 -7.44 4.95 7.42
C ILE A 78 -7.81 6.34 7.97
N SER A 79 -8.94 6.90 7.56
CA SER A 79 -9.44 8.19 8.08
C SER A 79 -9.75 8.15 9.58
N ALA A 80 -10.34 7.06 10.09
CA ALA A 80 -10.64 6.89 11.49
C ALA A 80 -9.35 6.71 12.31
N ALA A 81 -8.41 5.91 11.81
CA ALA A 81 -7.09 5.74 12.42
C ALA A 81 -6.32 7.08 12.49
N ASN A 82 -6.39 7.89 11.43
CA ASN A 82 -5.74 9.21 11.41
C ASN A 82 -6.38 10.16 12.44
N ALA A 83 -7.71 10.23 12.45
CA ALA A 83 -8.43 11.06 13.42
C ALA A 83 -8.11 10.66 14.87
N PHE A 84 -7.97 9.36 15.15
CA PHE A 84 -7.56 8.89 16.46
C PHE A 84 -6.14 9.32 16.82
N LEU A 85 -5.16 9.11 15.94
CA LEU A 85 -3.78 9.50 16.21
C LEU A 85 -3.64 11.02 16.42
N ILE A 86 -4.39 11.83 15.67
CA ILE A 86 -4.45 13.29 15.88
C ILE A 86 -5.03 13.64 17.26
N LYS A 87 -6.12 12.99 17.68
CA LYS A 87 -6.68 13.17 19.02
C LYS A 87 -5.69 12.72 20.10
N SER A 88 -4.99 11.61 19.89
CA SER A 88 -3.99 11.09 20.83
C SER A 88 -2.73 11.97 20.92
N LEU A 89 -2.37 12.69 19.86
CA LEU A 89 -1.36 13.74 19.90
C LEU A 89 -1.81 14.90 20.80
N GLN A 90 -3.06 15.37 20.64
CA GLN A 90 -3.61 16.46 21.45
C GLN A 90 -3.70 16.08 22.93
N LYS A 91 -4.01 14.81 23.22
CA LYS A 91 -4.01 14.25 24.59
C LYS A 91 -2.61 14.01 25.16
N GLY A 92 -1.56 14.06 24.33
CA GLY A 92 -0.18 13.79 24.74
C GLY A 92 0.16 12.30 24.92
N THR A 93 -0.70 11.39 24.47
CA THR A 93 -0.46 9.92 24.56
C THR A 93 0.61 9.47 23.56
N VAL A 94 0.67 10.12 22.40
CA VAL A 94 1.66 9.86 21.36
C VAL A 94 2.37 11.15 20.97
N LYS A 95 3.61 11.03 20.48
CA LYS A 95 4.40 12.13 19.91
C LYS A 95 4.66 11.85 18.44
N ARG A 96 4.70 12.90 17.62
CA ARG A 96 5.13 12.77 16.23
C ARG A 96 6.66 12.84 16.18
N VAL A 97 7.30 11.80 15.66
CA VAL A 97 8.76 11.69 15.62
C VAL A 97 9.30 12.03 14.23
N ALA A 98 8.58 11.62 13.19
CA ALA A 98 9.01 11.80 11.82
C ALA A 98 7.81 11.84 10.86
N GLY A 99 8.11 12.05 9.59
CA GLY A 99 7.15 11.93 8.51
C GLY A 99 6.75 13.24 7.85
N HIS A 100 6.57 13.20 6.53
CA HIS A 100 6.22 14.33 5.67
C HIS A 100 5.14 13.92 4.67
N SER A 101 4.31 14.87 4.24
CA SER A 101 3.28 14.67 3.22
C SER A 101 2.36 13.46 3.49
N GLY A 102 1.72 13.45 4.67
CA GLY A 102 0.70 12.45 5.03
C GLY A 102 1.24 11.11 5.55
N HIS A 103 2.54 10.83 5.43
CA HIS A 103 3.16 9.65 6.02
C HIS A 103 3.72 10.00 7.39
N HIS A 104 2.85 10.06 8.40
CA HIS A 104 3.24 10.43 9.76
C HIS A 104 3.64 9.21 10.59
N ILE A 105 4.71 9.39 11.36
CA ILE A 105 5.28 8.40 12.25
C ILE A 105 5.11 8.89 13.68
N TYR A 106 4.43 8.09 14.48
CA TYR A 106 4.10 8.39 15.87
C TYR A 106 4.83 7.44 16.81
N GLN A 107 5.16 7.92 18.01
CA GLN A 107 5.75 7.13 19.08
C GLN A 107 4.90 7.28 20.35
N PRO A 108 4.57 6.18 21.05
CA PRO A 108 3.95 6.24 22.37
C PRO A 108 4.87 6.92 23.39
N VAL A 109 4.29 7.73 24.29
CA VAL A 109 5.05 8.43 25.34
C VAL A 109 5.41 7.52 26.52
N SER A 110 4.63 6.47 26.75
CA SER A 110 4.77 5.55 27.88
C SER A 110 5.41 4.19 27.49
N ALA A 111 6.31 4.18 26.50
CA ALA A 111 6.99 2.96 26.05
C ALA A 111 8.05 2.48 27.03
#